data_AF-A0A7Y1V337-F1
#
_entry.id   AF-A0A7Y1V337-F1
#
_cell.length_a   1.000
_cell.length_b   1.000
_cell.length_c   1.000
_cell.angle_alpha   90.00
_cell.angle_beta   90.00
_cell.angle_gamma   90.00
#
_symmetry.space_group_name_H-M   'P 1'
#
loop_
_entity.id
_entity.type
_entity.pdbx_description
1 polymer ?
#
loop_
_entity_poly.entity_id
_entity_poly.type
_entity_poly.pdbx_seq_one_letter_code
_entity_poly.pdbx_strand_id
1 'polypeptide(L)'
;MKRSCPSNNKDYRDGKVKTLSLTPHQFVQRFLLHVLPKGFAKIRHYGILSNRSRRRIMSEILYYFERRVPLRIQLSLVKHLKQALNLDIELCPVCKRGRMVIQLTSCQIFPIRGDPTSVFSGCPPTI
;
A
#
# COMPACT_ATOMS: atom_id res chain seq x y z
N MET A 1 15.20 35.28 15.68
CA MET A 1 14.87 35.28 14.23
C MET A 1 14.72 33.84 13.74
N LYS A 2 13.49 33.30 13.65
CA LYS A 2 13.26 31.94 13.11
C LYS A 2 13.02 32.06 11.60
N ARG A 3 14.05 31.78 10.78
CA ARG A 3 13.89 31.70 9.32
C ARG A 3 13.23 30.35 9.00
N SER A 4 11.98 30.35 8.55
CA SER A 4 11.29 29.17 8.06
C SER A 4 11.37 29.14 6.54
N CYS A 5 11.71 27.99 5.95
CA CYS A 5 11.81 27.85 4.50
C CYS A 5 10.47 27.29 3.96
N PRO A 6 9.83 27.96 2.98
CA PRO A 6 8.64 27.43 2.34
C PRO A 6 9.03 26.22 1.47
N SER A 7 8.45 25.06 1.75
CA SER A 7 8.57 23.86 0.92
C SER A 7 7.22 23.53 0.31
N ASN A 8 7.20 23.24 -0.98
CA ASN A 8 5.96 22.95 -1.69
C ASN A 8 5.56 21.49 -1.44
N ASN A 9 4.43 21.24 -0.76
CA ASN A 9 3.98 19.89 -0.44
C ASN A 9 2.58 19.63 -1.02
N LYS A 10 2.40 18.47 -1.65
CA LYS A 10 1.11 18.09 -2.22
C LYS A 10 0.32 17.35 -1.15
N ASP A 11 -0.72 17.98 -0.63
CA ASP A 11 -1.61 17.37 0.35
C ASP A 11 -2.45 16.32 -0.35
N TYR A 12 -2.10 15.05 -0.15
CA TYR A 12 -2.77 13.92 -0.79
C TYR A 12 -4.22 13.72 -0.33
N ARG A 13 -4.62 14.39 0.77
CA ARG A 13 -6.01 14.40 1.26
C ARG A 13 -6.92 15.29 0.41
N ASP A 14 -6.40 16.44 -0.04
CA ASP A 14 -7.19 17.46 -0.75
C ASP A 14 -6.78 17.60 -2.23
N GLY A 15 -5.71 16.92 -2.66
CA GLY A 15 -5.09 17.08 -3.98
C GLY A 15 -4.41 18.43 -4.21
N LYS A 16 -4.53 19.36 -3.25
CA LYS A 16 -4.04 20.73 -3.33
C LYS A 16 -2.56 20.80 -2.94
N VAL A 17 -1.84 21.67 -3.65
CA VAL A 17 -0.46 21.99 -3.35
C VAL A 17 -0.47 23.08 -2.26
N LYS A 18 -0.01 22.74 -1.05
CA LYS A 18 0.06 23.66 0.09
C LYS A 18 1.53 23.95 0.42
N THR A 19 1.82 25.21 0.67
CA THR A 19 3.16 25.66 1.10
C THR A 19 3.32 25.37 2.59
N LEU A 20 4.14 24.38 2.95
CA LEU A 20 4.47 24.08 4.34
C LEU A 20 5.80 24.75 4.69
N SER A 21 5.74 25.71 5.62
CA SER A 21 6.91 26.34 6.21
C SER A 21 7.48 25.45 7.31
N LEU A 22 8.62 24.81 7.03
CA LEU A 22 9.30 23.94 7.99
C LEU A 22 10.36 24.73 8.74
N THR A 23 10.54 24.38 10.02
CA THR A 23 11.72 24.83 10.75
C THR A 23 12.97 24.15 10.19
N PRO A 24 14.16 24.78 10.27
CA PRO A 24 15.39 24.20 9.74
C PRO A 24 15.67 22.78 10.26
N HIS A 25 15.41 22.54 11.55
CA HIS A 25 15.57 21.22 12.16
C HIS A 25 14.63 20.15 11.55
N GLN A 26 13.35 20.49 11.36
CA GLN A 26 12.37 19.59 10.74
C GLN A 26 12.72 19.29 9.28
N PHE A 27 13.30 20.25 8.57
CA PHE A 27 13.77 20.04 7.20
C PHE A 27 14.92 19.02 7.14
N VAL A 28 15.96 19.21 7.95
CA VAL A 28 17.11 18.29 8.00
C VAL A 28 16.66 16.88 8.38
N GLN A 29 15.80 16.75 9.39
CA GLN A 29 15.28 15.44 9.81
C GLN A 29 14.51 14.74 8.69
N ARG A 30 13.63 15.45 7.96
CA ARG A 30 12.91 14.88 6.81
C ARG A 30 13.84 14.54 5.64
N PHE A 31 14.84 15.38 5.40
CA PHE A 31 15.83 15.14 4.36
C PHE A 31 16.65 13.88 4.62
N LEU A 32 17.10 13.68 5.86
CA LEU A 32 17.90 12.50 6.24
C LEU A 32 17.12 11.18 6.13
N LEU A 33 15.79 11.18 6.23
CA LEU A 33 14.97 9.98 5.95
C LEU A 33 15.06 9.53 4.48
N HIS A 34 15.42 10.43 3.56
CA HIS A 34 15.60 10.12 2.15
C HIS A 34 17.04 9.76 1.78
N VAL A 35 18.00 10.09 2.65
CA VAL A 35 19.42 9.76 2.47
C VAL A 35 19.64 8.33 2.99
N LEU A 36 20.20 7.48 2.12
CA LEU A 36 20.49 6.12 2.51
C LEU A 36 21.75 6.10 3.39
N PRO A 37 21.73 5.43 4.56
CA PRO A 37 22.90 5.36 5.43
C PRO A 37 24.09 4.69 4.74
N LYS A 38 25.31 5.06 5.16
CA LYS A 38 26.55 4.51 4.60
C LYS A 38 26.57 2.98 4.72
N GLY A 39 26.91 2.30 3.63
CA GLY A 39 26.92 0.83 3.55
C GLY A 39 25.63 0.23 3.00
N PHE A 40 24.57 1.01 2.80
CA PHE A 40 23.36 0.57 2.13
C PHE A 40 23.34 1.02 0.67
N ALA A 41 22.91 0.13 -0.22
CA ALA A 41 22.69 0.43 -1.64
C ALA A 41 21.19 0.48 -1.94
N LYS A 42 20.76 1.47 -2.73
CA LYS A 42 19.36 1.54 -3.18
C LYS A 42 19.16 0.48 -4.25
N ILE A 43 18.47 -0.61 -3.93
CA ILE A 43 18.13 -1.64 -4.91
C ILE A 43 17.10 -1.07 -5.87
N ARG A 44 17.50 -0.90 -7.13
CA ARG A 44 16.61 -0.60 -8.24
C ARG A 44 16.39 -1.90 -9.00
N HIS A 45 15.16 -2.37 -9.06
CA HIS A 45 14.85 -3.60 -9.80
C HIS A 45 14.86 -3.32 -11.30
N TYR A 46 15.78 -3.97 -12.03
CA TYR A 46 15.90 -3.89 -13.48
C TYR A 46 15.66 -5.26 -14.13
N GLY A 47 15.47 -5.25 -15.46
CA GLY A 47 15.27 -6.48 -16.25
C GLY A 47 14.04 -7.26 -15.80
N ILE A 48 14.25 -8.52 -15.45
CA ILE A 48 13.21 -9.51 -15.09
C ILE A 48 12.39 -9.07 -13.87
N LEU A 49 13.03 -8.42 -12.89
CA LEU A 49 12.39 -8.01 -11.64
C LEU A 49 11.76 -6.60 -11.71
N SER A 50 11.90 -5.90 -12.84
CA SER A 50 11.37 -4.54 -12.97
C SER A 50 9.84 -4.54 -12.92
N ASN A 51 9.21 -3.65 -12.16
CA ASN A 51 7.74 -3.72 -11.95
C ASN A 51 6.93 -3.63 -13.26
N ARG A 52 7.43 -2.86 -14.25
CA ARG A 52 6.80 -2.70 -15.57
C ARG A 52 6.78 -4.02 -16.35
N SER A 53 7.90 -4.74 -16.39
CA SER A 53 8.04 -5.95 -17.20
C SER A 53 7.81 -7.24 -16.42
N ARG A 54 7.81 -7.21 -15.07
CA ARG A 54 7.75 -8.39 -14.21
C ARG A 54 6.61 -9.33 -14.55
N ARG A 55 5.40 -8.82 -14.83
CA ARG A 55 4.25 -9.68 -15.17
C ARG A 55 4.49 -10.47 -16.46
N ARG A 56 4.94 -9.79 -17.52
CA ARG A 56 5.22 -10.40 -18.83
C ARG A 56 6.41 -11.36 -18.77
N ILE A 57 7.52 -10.92 -18.18
CA ILE A 57 8.73 -11.74 -18.14
C ILE A 57 8.52 -12.96 -17.22
N MET A 58 7.78 -12.79 -16.11
CA MET A 58 7.47 -13.92 -15.23
C MET A 58 6.64 -15.00 -15.94
N SER A 59 5.67 -14.63 -16.78
CA SER A 59 4.94 -15.63 -17.58
C SER A 59 5.84 -16.36 -18.59
N GLU A 60 6.76 -15.65 -19.23
CA GLU A 60 7.72 -16.25 -20.18
C GLU A 60 8.69 -17.22 -19.46
N ILE A 61 9.20 -16.85 -18.29
CA ILE A 61 10.06 -17.71 -17.46
C ILE A 61 9.29 -18.96 -17.04
N LEU A 62 8.09 -18.80 -16.50
CA LEU A 62 7.30 -19.92 -16.01
C LEU A 62 6.93 -20.89 -17.14
N TYR A 63 6.64 -20.38 -18.34
CA TYR A 63 6.46 -21.19 -19.53
C TYR A 63 7.70 -22.03 -19.85
N TYR A 64 8.90 -21.42 -19.86
CA TYR A 64 10.14 -22.14 -20.14
C TYR A 64 10.46 -23.21 -19.10
N PHE A 65 10.12 -22.97 -17.83
CA PHE A 65 10.29 -23.93 -16.74
C PHE A 65 9.15 -24.95 -16.61
N GLU A 66 8.22 -25.00 -17.57
CA GLU A 66 7.02 -25.84 -17.53
C GLU A 66 6.20 -25.69 -16.24
N ARG A 67 6.32 -24.52 -15.59
CA ARG A 67 5.63 -24.19 -14.35
C ARG A 67 4.39 -23.36 -14.68
N ARG A 68 3.27 -23.73 -14.06
CA ARG A 68 2.06 -22.91 -14.15
C ARG A 68 2.25 -21.63 -13.36
N VAL A 69 1.82 -20.50 -13.93
CA VAL A 69 1.71 -19.25 -13.18
C VAL A 69 0.78 -19.50 -12.00
N PRO A 70 1.23 -19.27 -10.74
CA PRO A 70 0.32 -19.35 -9.63
C PRO A 70 -0.76 -18.31 -9.89
N LEU A 71 -1.97 -18.79 -10.15
CA LEU A 71 -3.14 -17.92 -10.19
C LEU A 71 -3.14 -17.17 -8.86
N ARG A 72 -3.11 -15.84 -8.92
CA ARG A 72 -3.34 -15.05 -7.71
C ARG A 72 -4.80 -15.26 -7.34
N ILE A 73 -5.04 -16.26 -6.52
CA ILE A 73 -6.34 -16.44 -5.90
C ILE A 73 -6.47 -15.25 -4.95
N GLN A 74 -7.38 -14.33 -5.26
CA GLN A 74 -7.83 -13.29 -4.34
C GLN A 74 -8.64 -13.99 -3.24
N LEU A 75 -7.97 -14.74 -2.37
CA LEU A 75 -8.58 -15.24 -1.15
C LEU A 75 -8.81 -14.02 -0.27
N SER A 76 -10.03 -13.87 0.24
CA SER A 76 -10.31 -12.85 1.25
C SER A 76 -9.33 -13.05 2.41
N LEU A 77 -8.81 -11.95 2.96
CA LEU A 77 -7.85 -11.97 4.08
C LEU A 77 -8.29 -12.93 5.20
N VAL A 78 -9.59 -12.95 5.47
CA VAL A 78 -10.22 -13.84 6.43
C VAL A 78 -9.95 -15.32 6.12
N LYS A 79 -10.10 -15.76 4.87
CA LYS A 79 -9.84 -17.15 4.47
C LYS A 79 -8.37 -17.52 4.61
N HIS A 80 -7.45 -16.62 4.23
CA HIS A 80 -6.02 -16.84 4.42
C HIS A 80 -5.64 -16.96 5.89
N LEU A 81 -6.17 -16.08 6.75
CA LEU A 81 -5.87 -16.12 8.18
C LEU A 81 -6.43 -17.38 8.84
N LYS A 82 -7.63 -17.82 8.44
CA LYS A 82 -8.20 -19.11 8.87
C LYS A 82 -7.29 -20.28 8.54
N GLN A 83 -6.76 -20.33 7.30
CA GLN A 83 -5.86 -21.39 6.86
C GLN A 83 -4.49 -21.35 7.54
N ALA A 84 -3.93 -20.16 7.77
CA ALA A 84 -2.59 -20.01 8.34
C ALA A 84 -2.56 -20.26 9.85
N LEU A 85 -3.61 -19.84 10.56
CA LEU A 85 -3.66 -19.89 12.03
C LEU A 85 -4.56 -21.02 12.55
N ASN A 86 -5.25 -21.75 11.67
CA ASN A 86 -6.31 -22.71 12.01
C ASN A 86 -7.33 -22.13 12.99
N LEU A 87 -7.59 -20.81 12.89
CA LEU A 87 -8.44 -20.08 13.81
C LEU A 87 -9.49 -19.27 13.05
N ASP A 88 -10.76 -19.49 13.37
CA ASP A 88 -11.85 -18.70 12.83
C ASP A 88 -11.96 -17.36 13.57
N ILE A 89 -11.33 -16.33 13.00
CA ILE A 89 -11.37 -14.94 13.51
C ILE A 89 -12.81 -14.37 13.52
N GLU A 90 -13.71 -14.97 12.74
CA GLU A 90 -15.12 -14.61 12.72
C GLU A 90 -15.90 -15.23 13.90
N LEU A 91 -15.35 -16.16 14.68
CA LEU A 91 -16.03 -16.74 15.83
C LEU A 91 -15.60 -16.03 17.12
N CYS A 92 -16.56 -15.78 17.99
CA CYS A 92 -16.26 -15.26 19.32
C CYS A 92 -15.42 -16.29 20.11
N PRO A 93 -14.25 -15.91 20.65
CA PRO A 93 -13.36 -16.83 21.37
C PRO A 93 -13.97 -17.35 22.68
N VAL A 94 -14.97 -16.66 23.22
CA VAL A 94 -15.61 -16.98 24.51
C VAL A 94 -16.77 -17.97 24.34
N CYS A 95 -17.70 -17.70 23.42
CA CYS A 95 -18.92 -18.49 23.30
C CYS A 95 -18.94 -19.46 22.10
N LYS A 96 -18.01 -19.35 21.14
CA LYS A 96 -17.89 -20.15 19.90
C LYS A 96 -19.15 -20.28 19.03
N ARG A 97 -20.25 -19.60 19.38
CA ARG A 97 -21.54 -19.62 18.68
C ARG A 97 -21.84 -18.31 17.95
N GLY A 98 -21.39 -17.19 18.50
CA GLY A 98 -21.59 -15.87 17.90
C GLY A 98 -20.57 -15.57 16.80
N ARG A 99 -21.02 -15.00 15.68
CA ARG A 99 -20.14 -14.46 14.65
C ARG A 99 -19.79 -13.00 14.94
N MET A 100 -18.50 -12.69 14.97
CA MET A 100 -18.00 -11.32 15.08
C MET A 100 -18.11 -10.63 13.73
N VAL A 101 -18.82 -9.50 13.69
CA VAL A 101 -18.87 -8.61 12.54
C VAL A 101 -18.03 -7.37 12.84
N ILE A 102 -17.11 -7.03 11.93
CA ILE A 102 -16.33 -5.81 12.05
C ILE A 102 -17.27 -4.65 11.74
N GLN A 103 -17.67 -3.91 12.77
CA GLN A 103 -18.33 -2.62 12.57
C GLN A 103 -17.26 -1.59 12.23
N LEU A 104 -17.30 -1.07 11.01
CA LEU A 104 -16.47 0.05 10.59
C LEU A 104 -16.95 1.31 11.31
N THR A 105 -16.50 1.53 12.54
CA THR A 105 -16.65 2.81 13.21
C THR A 105 -15.72 3.81 12.54
N SER A 106 -16.31 4.69 11.74
CA SER A 106 -15.71 5.80 11.01
C SER A 106 -14.90 5.46 9.76
N CYS A 107 -15.41 5.98 8.65
CA CYS A 107 -14.88 5.96 7.29
C CYS A 107 -13.52 6.67 7.18
N GLN A 108 -12.41 6.07 7.61
CA GLN A 108 -11.08 6.49 7.16
C GLN A 108 -10.16 5.29 6.95
N ILE A 109 -10.56 4.42 6.02
CA ILE A 109 -9.58 3.52 5.38
C ILE A 109 -8.72 4.41 4.49
N PHE A 110 -7.62 4.94 5.05
CA PHE A 110 -6.61 5.65 4.26
C PHE A 110 -6.06 4.69 3.20
N PRO A 111 -5.95 5.09 1.92
CA PRO A 111 -5.39 4.23 0.90
C PRO A 111 -3.94 3.87 1.26
N ILE A 112 -3.69 2.58 1.42
CA ILE A 112 -2.35 2.00 1.56
C ILE A 112 -1.63 2.25 0.23
N ARG A 113 -0.93 3.39 0.12
CA ARG A 113 -0.01 3.76 -0.97
C ARG A 113 -0.40 3.16 -2.34
N GLY A 114 -1.44 3.69 -2.97
CA GLY A 114 -1.86 3.33 -4.32
C GLY A 114 -2.03 4.56 -5.22
N ASP A 115 -2.02 4.34 -6.54
CA ASP A 115 -2.25 5.39 -7.55
C ASP A 115 -3.61 6.10 -7.32
N PRO A 116 -3.64 7.44 -7.37
CA PRO A 116 -4.80 8.23 -6.98
C PRO A 116 -5.98 8.13 -7.98
N THR A 117 -5.79 7.47 -9.12
CA THR A 117 -6.77 7.36 -10.20
C THR A 117 -7.62 6.09 -10.15
N SER A 118 -7.32 5.13 -9.26
CA SER A 118 -7.95 3.80 -9.26
C SER A 118 -9.36 3.71 -8.64
N VAL A 119 -9.93 4.82 -8.17
CA VAL A 119 -11.24 4.82 -7.49
C VAL A 119 -12.40 5.23 -8.41
N PHE A 120 -12.12 5.80 -9.59
CA PHE A 120 -13.15 6.25 -10.53
C PHE A 120 -13.34 5.25 -11.67
N SER A 121 -13.93 4.10 -11.38
CA SER A 121 -14.65 3.34 -12.40
C SER A 121 -15.83 2.59 -11.78
N GLY A 122 -17.00 3.21 -11.87
CA GLY A 122 -18.29 2.52 -11.74
C GLY A 122 -19.23 3.09 -10.69
N CYS A 123 -20.01 4.11 -11.07
CA CYS A 123 -21.47 3.98 -11.22
C CYS A 123 -22.06 5.29 -11.77
N PRO A 124 -23.01 5.22 -12.72
CA PRO A 124 -23.63 6.41 -13.32
C PRO A 124 -24.61 7.08 -12.35
N PRO A 125 -24.85 8.40 -12.48
CA PRO A 125 -25.90 9.07 -11.71
C PRO A 125 -27.27 8.67 -12.28
N THR A 126 -28.09 8.00 -11.47
CA THR A 126 -29.54 7.98 -11.67
C THR A 126 -30.11 9.35 -11.30
N ILE A 127 -30.97 9.85 -12.19
CA ILE A 127 -31.75 11.10 -12.13
C ILE A 127 -32.48 11.25 -10.79
#